data_AF-A0A8J6G7D9-F1
#
_entry.id   AF-A0A8J6G7D9-F1
#
_cell.length_a   1.000
_cell.length_b   1.000
_cell.length_c   1.000
_cell.angle_alpha   90.00
_cell.angle_beta   90.00
_cell.angle_gamma   90.00
#
_symmetry.space_group_name_H-M   'P 1'
#
loop_
_entity.id
_entity.type
_entity.pdbx_description
1 polymer ?
#
loop_
_entity_poly.entity_id
_entity_poly.type
_entity_poly.pdbx_seq_one_letter_code
_entity_poly.pdbx_strand_id
1 'polypeptide(L)'
;MYYFQTLLTWPGLMEPQFVMVAFVDDVRFERFNSKAQPPRMEHCALWVDQQRPEYWDGRIQLILEQSQMFRETLKEMLQVYQLSETEPPQPSVPIMPIVTGPVLGAVLIGAVVTYLMWKRRTKGSYRLSHFQTLLTWPGLVESQFISASYVNDTQFMGFNSRAENLSVEHQAPWVDQQEPQYWLEETQSILQEKNFFQEVMKKALRIYNQSMSGYHTIQRRYGCIVLPGGYFNRGFHELTFGGQDYIALNEDLRTWTSAGKAAKRIRQEWERAGFAEEVKTYLKDECVELLLAQLHYGEEILLRTDAPKILVTHKVRTDRKITLRCLALNFYPAEITLTWQRDGSNQTLDVELVDTRPTGDGTFQKWAAVVVPSGEEQRYTCHVHHEGLPEPLTLRWEPPQPSVPIMPIVTGPVLGAVLIGAVVTSLMWKRRTKAQATSSKTGIPGALIPQEPGGGKEIRMDVFS
;
A
#
# COMPACT_ATOMS: atom_id res chain seq x y z
N MET A 1 -13.13 4.42 2.03
CA MET A 1 -12.82 5.89 2.15
C MET A 1 -11.35 6.12 1.85
N TYR A 2 -11.01 7.06 0.96
CA TYR A 2 -9.61 7.28 0.52
C TYR A 2 -9.21 8.76 0.55
N TYR A 3 -7.90 9.00 0.65
CA TYR A 3 -7.33 10.33 0.81
C TYR A 3 -6.25 10.57 -0.24
N PHE A 4 -6.28 11.76 -0.82
CA PHE A 4 -5.22 12.26 -1.67
C PHE A 4 -4.44 13.31 -0.89
N GLN A 5 -3.17 13.04 -0.64
CA GLN A 5 -2.28 13.90 0.13
C GLN A 5 -1.15 14.36 -0.78
N THR A 6 -0.98 15.67 -0.89
CA THR A 6 0.07 16.28 -1.70
C THR A 6 0.93 17.15 -0.80
N LEU A 7 2.21 16.81 -0.72
CA LEU A 7 3.25 17.68 -0.17
C LEU A 7 3.96 18.38 -1.32
N LEU A 8 3.91 19.70 -1.35
CA LEU A 8 4.53 20.53 -2.39
C LEU A 8 5.72 21.29 -1.80
N THR A 9 6.88 21.17 -2.45
CA THR A 9 8.12 21.86 -2.08
C THR A 9 8.77 22.54 -3.27
N TRP A 10 9.21 23.79 -3.11
CA TRP A 10 9.96 24.50 -4.14
C TRP A 10 10.94 25.54 -3.54
N PRO A 11 11.98 25.96 -4.29
CA PRO A 11 12.92 26.97 -3.85
C PRO A 11 12.20 28.30 -3.57
N GLY A 12 12.26 28.80 -2.33
CA GLY A 12 11.57 30.00 -1.87
C GLY A 12 10.37 29.75 -0.95
N LEU A 13 9.92 28.50 -0.83
CA LEU A 13 8.94 28.11 0.18
C LEU A 13 9.66 27.81 1.50
N MET A 14 9.52 28.66 2.52
CA MET A 14 10.14 28.39 3.84
C MET A 14 9.61 27.09 4.48
N GLU A 15 8.35 26.72 4.20
CA GLU A 15 7.74 25.48 4.67
C GLU A 15 6.86 24.80 3.60
N PRO A 16 7.06 23.49 3.34
CA PRO A 16 6.25 22.66 2.43
C PRO A 16 4.75 22.88 2.56
N GLN A 17 4.05 23.04 1.45
CA GLN A 17 2.59 23.14 1.45
C GLN A 17 2.00 21.74 1.46
N PHE A 18 1.08 21.48 2.39
CA PHE A 18 0.39 20.22 2.50
C PHE A 18 -1.09 20.43 2.15
N VAL A 19 -1.56 19.70 1.16
CA VAL A 19 -2.97 19.64 0.77
C VAL A 19 -3.45 18.23 0.96
N MET A 20 -4.55 18.05 1.67
CA MET A 20 -5.24 16.77 1.78
C MET A 20 -6.65 16.92 1.24
N VAL A 21 -7.11 15.92 0.49
CA VAL A 21 -8.48 15.82 0.00
C VAL A 21 -8.98 14.42 0.34
N ALA A 22 -10.18 14.32 0.92
CA ALA A 22 -10.78 13.07 1.34
C ALA A 22 -12.05 12.75 0.54
N PHE A 23 -12.22 11.48 0.21
CA PHE A 23 -13.36 10.96 -0.53
C PHE A 23 -13.97 9.73 0.14
N VAL A 24 -15.29 9.64 0.12
CA VAL A 24 -16.05 8.43 0.45
C VAL A 24 -17.03 8.18 -0.68
N ASP A 25 -17.08 6.97 -1.22
CA ASP A 25 -17.91 6.60 -2.37
C ASP A 25 -17.80 7.60 -3.55
N ASP A 26 -16.57 8.02 -3.82
CA ASP A 26 -16.21 9.03 -4.83
C ASP A 26 -16.78 10.44 -4.61
N VAL A 27 -17.46 10.68 -3.49
CA VAL A 27 -17.89 12.00 -3.05
C VAL A 27 -16.80 12.62 -2.18
N ARG A 28 -16.29 13.78 -2.59
CA ARG A 28 -15.36 14.55 -1.76
C ARG A 28 -16.10 15.07 -0.53
N PHE A 29 -15.57 14.80 0.66
CA PHE A 29 -16.23 15.18 1.91
C PHE A 29 -15.36 16.06 2.83
N GLU A 30 -14.03 15.94 2.77
CA GLU A 30 -13.13 16.83 3.51
C GLU A 30 -12.01 17.35 2.61
N ARG A 31 -11.53 18.56 2.93
CA ARG A 31 -10.30 19.10 2.37
C ARG A 31 -9.54 19.89 3.43
N PHE A 32 -8.22 19.80 3.39
CA PHE A 32 -7.32 20.60 4.22
C PHE A 32 -6.24 21.25 3.37
N ASN A 33 -5.91 22.50 3.67
CA ASN A 33 -4.81 23.23 3.06
C ASN A 33 -3.99 23.92 4.15
N SER A 34 -2.73 23.52 4.30
CA SER A 34 -1.84 24.03 5.35
C SER A 34 -1.49 25.52 5.23
N LYS A 35 -1.76 26.15 4.07
CA LYS A 35 -1.53 27.58 3.85
C LYS A 35 -2.75 28.46 4.13
N ALA A 36 -3.91 27.88 4.45
CA ALA A 36 -5.04 28.68 4.93
C ALA A 36 -4.66 29.34 6.28
N GLN A 37 -5.05 30.61 6.49
CA GLN A 37 -4.83 31.32 7.75
C GLN A 37 -6.17 31.77 8.35
N PRO A 38 -6.62 31.18 9.48
CA PRO A 38 -6.02 30.03 10.16
C PRO A 38 -6.16 28.72 9.34
N PRO A 39 -5.33 27.68 9.60
CA PRO A 39 -5.52 26.36 9.01
C PRO A 39 -6.92 25.86 9.33
N ARG A 40 -7.71 25.56 8.31
CA ARG A 40 -9.10 25.12 8.48
C ARG A 40 -9.38 23.92 7.60
N MET A 41 -10.25 23.05 8.11
CA MET A 41 -10.85 21.99 7.30
C MET A 41 -12.06 22.55 6.55
N GLU A 42 -12.14 22.25 5.26
CA GLU A 42 -13.28 22.57 4.42
C GLU A 42 -14.19 21.34 4.33
N HIS A 43 -15.41 21.46 4.84
CA HIS A 43 -16.44 20.43 4.73
C HIS A 43 -17.07 20.50 3.34
N CYS A 44 -16.87 19.44 2.57
CA CYS A 44 -17.28 19.37 1.17
C CYS A 44 -18.60 18.60 0.96
N ALA A 45 -19.16 18.00 2.02
CA ALA A 45 -20.45 17.30 1.97
C ALA A 45 -21.31 17.62 3.21
N LEU A 46 -22.63 17.72 3.02
CA LEU A 46 -23.57 18.19 4.07
C LEU A 46 -23.65 17.30 5.32
N TRP A 47 -23.36 16.00 5.18
CA TRP A 47 -23.38 15.07 6.30
C TRP A 47 -22.17 15.22 7.24
N VAL A 48 -21.15 15.95 6.80
CA VAL A 48 -19.93 16.25 7.57
C VAL A 48 -20.25 17.24 8.70
N ASP A 49 -21.18 18.16 8.49
CA ASP A 49 -21.59 19.16 9.49
C ASP A 49 -22.37 18.58 10.68
N GLN A 50 -22.66 17.27 10.68
CA GLN A 50 -23.35 16.58 11.79
C GLN A 50 -22.42 16.25 12.97
N GLN A 51 -21.11 16.37 12.79
CA GLN A 51 -20.11 16.08 13.83
C GLN A 51 -19.88 17.28 14.76
N ARG A 52 -19.51 17.01 16.02
CA ARG A 52 -19.24 18.08 17.01
C ARG A 52 -17.93 18.81 16.71
N PRO A 53 -17.77 20.09 17.09
CA PRO A 53 -16.55 20.85 16.87
C PRO A 53 -15.27 20.17 17.38
N GLU A 54 -15.34 19.47 18.51
CA GLU A 54 -14.16 18.82 19.13
C GLU A 54 -13.60 17.67 18.27
N TYR A 55 -14.44 16.99 17.49
CA TYR A 55 -14.00 15.98 16.52
C TYR A 55 -13.11 16.62 15.44
N TRP A 56 -13.50 17.81 14.96
CA TRP A 56 -12.77 18.55 13.93
C TRP A 56 -11.45 19.12 14.44
N ASP A 57 -11.41 19.57 15.70
CA ASP A 57 -10.17 20.01 16.34
C ASP A 57 -9.13 18.88 16.43
N GLY A 58 -9.57 17.68 16.85
CA GLY A 58 -8.74 16.48 16.86
C GLY A 58 -8.28 16.05 15.45
N ARG A 59 -9.19 16.13 14.47
CA ARG A 59 -8.89 15.80 13.07
C ARG A 59 -7.87 16.77 12.45
N ILE A 60 -7.98 18.07 12.71
CA ILE A 60 -7.01 19.08 12.25
C ILE A 60 -5.64 18.82 12.86
N GLN A 61 -5.56 18.52 14.16
CA GLN A 61 -4.30 18.16 14.82
C GLN A 61 -3.65 16.93 14.17
N LEU A 62 -4.43 15.88 13.92
CA LEU A 62 -3.93 14.67 13.25
C LEU A 62 -3.37 14.97 11.85
N ILE A 63 -4.01 15.86 11.10
CA ILE A 63 -3.55 16.25 9.76
C ILE A 63 -2.28 17.11 9.82
N LEU A 64 -2.15 17.97 10.84
CA LEU A 64 -0.93 18.74 11.08
C LEU A 64 0.23 17.82 11.48
N GLU A 65 0.00 16.81 12.31
CA GLU A 65 0.99 15.78 12.65
C GLU A 65 1.41 14.97 11.42
N GLN A 66 0.45 14.56 10.58
CA GLN A 66 0.74 13.91 9.30
C GLN A 66 1.57 14.82 8.39
N SER A 67 1.21 16.10 8.25
CA SER A 67 1.98 17.08 7.49
C SER A 67 3.42 17.20 8.02
N GLN A 68 3.63 17.16 9.33
CA GLN A 68 4.97 17.18 9.92
C GLN A 68 5.75 15.90 9.59
N MET A 69 5.11 14.73 9.67
CA MET A 69 5.71 13.45 9.28
C MET A 69 6.16 13.45 7.82
N PHE A 70 5.29 13.86 6.89
CA PHE A 70 5.64 13.99 5.48
C PHE A 70 6.82 14.95 5.25
N ARG A 71 6.92 16.02 6.06
CA ARG A 71 8.05 16.95 6.02
C ARG A 71 9.36 16.31 6.47
N GLU A 72 9.37 15.54 7.55
CA GLU A 72 10.56 14.84 8.02
C GLU A 72 10.98 13.74 7.04
N THR A 73 10.04 12.93 6.55
CA THR A 73 10.30 11.92 5.51
C THR A 73 10.88 12.55 4.24
N LEU A 74 10.38 13.71 3.81
CA LEU A 74 10.96 14.41 2.67
C LEU A 74 12.41 14.85 2.93
N LYS A 75 12.75 15.32 4.13
CA LYS A 75 14.13 15.67 4.48
C LYS A 75 15.04 14.45 4.44
N GLU A 76 14.58 13.32 4.96
CA GLU A 76 15.30 12.04 4.90
C GLU A 76 15.50 11.58 3.44
N MET A 77 14.45 11.63 2.61
CA MET A 77 14.55 11.31 1.18
C MET A 77 15.52 12.22 0.44
N LEU A 78 15.52 13.52 0.73
CA LEU A 78 16.47 14.47 0.13
C LEU A 78 17.92 14.19 0.57
N GLN A 79 18.14 13.79 1.84
CA GLN A 79 19.45 13.35 2.31
C GLN A 79 19.91 12.06 1.63
N VAL A 80 19.02 11.08 1.48
CA VAL A 80 19.31 9.82 0.78
C VAL A 80 19.60 10.06 -0.70
N TYR A 81 18.85 10.95 -1.36
CA TYR A 81 19.07 11.32 -2.74
C TYR A 81 20.46 11.96 -2.92
N GLN A 82 20.84 12.88 -2.03
CA GLN A 82 22.17 13.49 -1.99
C GLN A 82 23.31 12.47 -1.73
N LEU A 83 23.03 11.37 -1.00
CA LEU A 83 23.97 10.27 -0.81
C LEU A 83 24.03 9.32 -2.02
N SER A 84 22.92 9.14 -2.73
CA SER A 84 22.81 8.23 -3.90
C SER A 84 23.52 8.74 -5.16
N GLU A 85 23.84 10.03 -5.26
CA GLU A 85 24.72 10.56 -6.31
C GLU A 85 26.17 10.01 -6.23
N THR A 86 26.49 9.18 -5.22
CA THR A 86 27.84 8.60 -5.04
C THR A 86 27.99 7.10 -5.31
N GLU A 87 26.94 6.32 -5.64
CA GLU A 87 27.13 4.87 -5.93
C GLU A 87 26.01 4.22 -6.76
N PRO A 88 26.32 3.46 -7.84
CA PRO A 88 25.32 2.72 -8.62
C PRO A 88 25.08 1.29 -8.07
N PRO A 89 23.83 0.77 -8.01
CA PRO A 89 23.58 -0.61 -7.62
C PRO A 89 23.68 -1.59 -8.80
N GLN A 90 24.39 -2.71 -8.58
CA GLN A 90 24.41 -3.88 -9.48
C GLN A 90 23.15 -4.75 -9.29
N PRO A 91 22.55 -5.30 -10.37
CA PRO A 91 21.53 -6.33 -10.27
C PRO A 91 22.15 -7.73 -10.39
N SER A 92 21.80 -8.64 -9.48
CA SER A 92 21.97 -10.08 -9.71
C SER A 92 20.76 -10.86 -9.18
N VAL A 93 20.05 -11.53 -10.08
CA VAL A 93 19.18 -12.68 -9.77
C VAL A 93 19.24 -13.65 -10.96
N PRO A 94 19.41 -14.98 -10.73
CA PRO A 94 19.55 -15.97 -11.80
C PRO A 94 18.21 -16.52 -12.33
N ILE A 95 18.19 -16.91 -13.60
CA ILE A 95 17.08 -17.51 -14.35
C ILE A 95 17.15 -19.05 -14.25
N MET A 96 16.01 -19.73 -14.06
CA MET A 96 15.87 -21.20 -14.17
C MET A 96 14.82 -21.56 -15.24
N PRO A 97 14.99 -22.61 -16.07
CA PRO A 97 14.10 -22.87 -17.22
C PRO A 97 12.96 -23.87 -16.92
N ILE A 98 11.84 -23.73 -17.62
CA ILE A 98 10.67 -24.62 -17.60
C ILE A 98 10.67 -25.55 -18.82
N VAL A 99 10.38 -26.84 -18.60
CA VAL A 99 10.21 -27.88 -19.63
C VAL A 99 8.73 -28.06 -19.97
N THR A 100 8.42 -28.16 -21.26
CA THR A 100 7.09 -28.31 -21.86
C THR A 100 6.66 -29.77 -22.09
N GLY A 101 5.36 -30.09 -21.97
CA GLY A 101 4.72 -31.26 -22.62
C GLY A 101 3.23 -31.50 -22.26
N PRO A 102 2.38 -32.07 -23.15
CA PRO A 102 1.02 -31.54 -23.36
C PRO A 102 -0.17 -32.55 -23.33
N VAL A 103 -1.39 -31.97 -23.35
CA VAL A 103 -2.74 -32.45 -23.80
C VAL A 103 -3.46 -33.60 -23.05
N LEU A 104 -4.62 -33.27 -22.45
CA LEU A 104 -5.88 -34.02 -22.67
C LEU A 104 -7.10 -33.10 -22.47
N GLY A 105 -7.71 -32.72 -23.59
CA GLY A 105 -8.79 -31.74 -23.68
C GLY A 105 -10.20 -32.33 -23.70
N ALA A 106 -11.15 -31.41 -23.56
CA ALA A 106 -12.55 -31.47 -23.98
C ALA A 106 -13.66 -31.86 -22.97
N VAL A 107 -13.43 -32.61 -21.88
CA VAL A 107 -14.51 -32.88 -20.89
C VAL A 107 -14.45 -31.96 -19.66
N LEU A 108 -13.25 -31.45 -19.34
CA LEU A 108 -13.06 -30.47 -18.26
C LEU A 108 -13.60 -29.08 -18.60
N ILE A 109 -13.81 -28.75 -19.88
CA ILE A 109 -14.16 -27.38 -20.30
C ILE A 109 -15.53 -26.95 -19.77
N GLY A 110 -16.54 -27.83 -19.72
CA GLY A 110 -17.85 -27.48 -19.18
C GLY A 110 -17.83 -27.18 -17.67
N ALA A 111 -17.19 -28.05 -16.90
CA ALA A 111 -17.06 -27.90 -15.44
C ALA A 111 -16.10 -26.76 -15.05
N VAL A 112 -15.01 -26.58 -15.80
CA VAL A 112 -14.05 -25.48 -15.64
C VAL A 112 -14.68 -24.16 -16.06
N VAL A 113 -15.53 -24.09 -17.08
CA VAL A 113 -16.23 -22.85 -17.43
C VAL A 113 -17.25 -22.49 -16.34
N THR A 114 -18.01 -23.43 -15.78
CA THR A 114 -18.87 -23.13 -14.62
C THR A 114 -18.07 -22.81 -13.35
N TYR A 115 -16.91 -23.44 -13.11
CA TYR A 115 -16.04 -23.14 -11.97
C TYR A 115 -15.30 -21.81 -12.12
N LEU A 116 -14.84 -21.45 -13.32
CA LEU A 116 -14.23 -20.15 -13.65
C LEU A 116 -15.27 -19.04 -13.70
N MET A 117 -16.49 -19.31 -14.18
CA MET A 117 -17.61 -18.37 -14.04
C MET A 117 -18.08 -18.24 -12.58
N TRP A 118 -17.94 -19.28 -11.74
CA TRP A 118 -18.21 -19.19 -10.30
C TRP A 118 -17.09 -18.48 -9.52
N LYS A 119 -15.81 -18.63 -9.93
CA LYS A 119 -14.65 -17.93 -9.37
C LYS A 119 -14.61 -16.44 -9.78
N ARG A 120 -15.37 -16.03 -10.80
CA ARG A 120 -15.67 -14.62 -11.15
C ARG A 120 -16.74 -13.98 -10.25
N ARG A 121 -16.71 -14.24 -8.95
CA ARG A 121 -17.29 -13.33 -7.95
C ARG A 121 -16.16 -12.58 -7.25
N THR A 122 -15.47 -11.72 -8.00
CA THR A 122 -14.69 -10.64 -7.39
C THR A 122 -15.70 -9.70 -6.77
N LYS A 123 -15.80 -9.69 -5.44
CA LYS A 123 -16.77 -8.85 -4.72
C LYS A 123 -16.24 -7.41 -4.66
N GLY A 124 -16.02 -6.80 -5.81
CA GLY A 124 -15.55 -5.42 -5.90
C GLY A 124 -15.71 -4.87 -7.31
N SER A 125 -16.05 -3.58 -7.39
CA SER A 125 -15.90 -2.80 -8.62
C SER A 125 -14.44 -2.38 -8.78
N TYR A 126 -13.97 -2.29 -10.02
CA TYR A 126 -12.63 -1.77 -10.31
C TYR A 126 -12.72 -0.32 -10.79
N ARG A 127 -11.68 0.47 -10.51
CA ARG A 127 -11.63 1.89 -10.85
C ARG A 127 -10.34 2.20 -11.60
N LEU A 128 -10.45 2.87 -12.74
CA LEU A 128 -9.34 3.58 -13.36
C LEU A 128 -9.44 5.05 -12.98
N SER A 129 -8.37 5.64 -12.48
CA SER A 129 -8.33 7.06 -12.12
C SER A 129 -7.06 7.72 -12.61
N HIS A 130 -7.23 8.85 -13.27
CA HIS A 130 -6.15 9.75 -13.66
C HIS A 130 -6.24 11.03 -12.84
N PHE A 131 -5.10 11.44 -12.29
CA PHE A 131 -4.95 12.67 -11.52
C PHE A 131 -3.89 13.52 -12.19
N GLN A 132 -4.28 14.72 -12.60
CA GLN A 132 -3.40 15.65 -13.31
C GLN A 132 -3.40 16.98 -12.58
N THR A 133 -2.24 17.60 -12.46
CA THR A 133 -2.05 18.89 -11.78
C THR A 133 -1.14 19.77 -12.61
N LEU A 134 -1.62 20.97 -12.97
CA LEU A 134 -0.78 22.04 -13.47
C LEU A 134 -0.63 23.10 -12.37
N LEU A 135 0.62 23.48 -12.09
CA LEU A 135 0.94 24.48 -11.08
C LEU A 135 1.85 25.58 -11.64
N THR A 136 1.65 26.80 -11.12
CA THR A 136 2.48 27.98 -11.38
C THR A 136 2.86 28.65 -10.08
N TRP A 137 4.01 29.33 -10.06
CA TRP A 137 4.43 30.17 -8.94
C TRP A 137 5.41 31.27 -9.42
N PRO A 138 5.62 32.33 -8.63
CA PRO A 138 6.59 33.37 -8.95
C PRO A 138 8.01 32.81 -9.13
N GLY A 139 8.68 33.21 -10.22
CA GLY A 139 10.03 32.75 -10.55
C GLY A 139 10.07 31.45 -11.38
N LEU A 140 8.92 30.82 -11.60
CA LEU A 140 8.83 29.71 -12.54
C LEU A 140 8.73 30.22 -13.98
N VAL A 141 9.68 29.81 -14.84
CA VAL A 141 9.68 30.16 -16.27
C VAL A 141 8.57 29.41 -17.01
N GLU A 142 8.39 28.12 -16.71
CA GLU A 142 7.35 27.27 -17.30
C GLU A 142 6.54 26.53 -16.25
N SER A 143 5.21 26.54 -16.38
CA SER A 143 4.28 25.78 -15.51
C SER A 143 4.69 24.30 -15.39
N GLN A 144 4.71 23.78 -14.16
CA GLN A 144 4.96 22.35 -13.92
C GLN A 144 3.66 21.58 -14.07
N PHE A 145 3.72 20.46 -14.80
CA PHE A 145 2.61 19.53 -15.01
C PHE A 145 2.99 18.16 -14.46
N ILE A 146 2.11 17.59 -13.63
CA ILE A 146 2.28 16.27 -13.02
C ILE A 146 1.03 15.45 -13.36
N SER A 147 1.21 14.21 -13.79
CA SER A 147 0.14 13.25 -14.05
C SER A 147 0.43 11.94 -13.34
N ALA A 148 -0.59 11.30 -12.77
CA ALA A 148 -0.51 9.99 -12.16
C ALA A 148 -1.77 9.18 -12.46
N SER A 149 -1.60 7.91 -12.84
CA SER A 149 -2.70 7.00 -13.19
C SER A 149 -2.71 5.80 -12.25
N TYR A 150 -3.91 5.41 -11.82
CA TYR A 150 -4.14 4.36 -10.82
C TYR A 150 -5.19 3.37 -11.31
N VAL A 151 -4.94 2.09 -11.05
CA VAL A 151 -6.01 1.08 -10.97
C VAL A 151 -6.28 0.83 -9.50
N ASN A 152 -7.51 1.09 -9.07
CA ASN A 152 -7.90 1.16 -7.65
C ASN A 152 -6.95 2.08 -6.88
N ASP A 153 -6.16 1.53 -5.96
CA ASP A 153 -5.20 2.25 -5.12
C ASP A 153 -3.74 2.01 -5.56
N THR A 154 -3.51 1.36 -6.70
CA THR A 154 -2.17 1.04 -7.20
C THR A 154 -1.81 1.93 -8.39
N GLN A 155 -0.78 2.75 -8.23
CA GLN A 155 -0.25 3.59 -9.30
C GLN A 155 0.45 2.72 -10.35
N PHE A 156 0.25 3.02 -11.63
CA PHE A 156 0.93 2.32 -12.72
C PHE A 156 1.66 3.24 -13.70
N MET A 157 1.27 4.52 -13.77
CA MET A 157 1.95 5.54 -14.56
C MET A 157 2.18 6.82 -13.77
N GLY A 158 3.29 7.48 -14.06
CA GLY A 158 3.62 8.81 -13.58
C GLY A 158 4.17 9.68 -14.71
N PHE A 159 4.04 11.00 -14.59
CA PHE A 159 4.72 11.95 -15.46
C PHE A 159 5.00 13.24 -14.69
N ASN A 160 6.19 13.80 -14.89
CA ASN A 160 6.57 15.10 -14.34
C ASN A 160 7.26 15.92 -15.42
N SER A 161 6.66 17.06 -15.79
CA SER A 161 7.21 17.91 -16.85
C SER A 161 8.53 18.62 -16.50
N ARG A 162 9.06 18.38 -15.28
CA ARG A 162 10.37 18.86 -14.82
C ARG A 162 11.38 17.73 -14.61
N ALA A 163 11.01 16.48 -14.91
CA ALA A 163 11.97 15.39 -14.94
C ALA A 163 13.02 15.66 -16.05
N GLU A 164 14.22 15.12 -15.87
CA GLU A 164 15.30 15.24 -16.87
C GLU A 164 14.90 14.61 -18.20
N ASN A 165 14.25 13.44 -18.13
CA ASN A 165 13.65 12.79 -19.28
C ASN A 165 12.15 13.08 -19.33
N LEU A 166 11.70 13.66 -20.43
CA LEU A 166 10.31 14.03 -20.63
C LEU A 166 9.51 12.84 -21.19
N SER A 167 9.37 11.79 -20.38
CA SER A 167 8.62 10.58 -20.72
C SER A 167 7.70 10.15 -19.58
N VAL A 168 6.73 9.30 -19.88
CA VAL A 168 5.98 8.59 -18.84
C VAL A 168 6.90 7.64 -18.08
N GLU A 169 6.74 7.61 -16.77
CA GLU A 169 7.44 6.73 -15.84
C GLU A 169 6.57 5.50 -15.53
N HIS A 170 7.21 4.33 -15.54
CA HIS A 170 6.58 3.06 -15.20
C HIS A 170 6.56 2.94 -13.69
N GLN A 171 5.36 2.91 -13.10
CA GLN A 171 5.18 2.88 -11.63
C GLN A 171 4.72 1.51 -11.13
N ALA A 172 4.62 0.53 -12.04
CA ALA A 172 4.16 -0.82 -11.75
C ALA A 172 4.86 -1.86 -12.64
N PRO A 173 5.15 -3.07 -12.14
CA PRO A 173 5.89 -4.07 -12.92
C PRO A 173 5.10 -4.64 -14.10
N TRP A 174 3.76 -4.66 -14.05
CA TRP A 174 2.96 -5.24 -15.14
C TRP A 174 2.91 -4.36 -16.39
N VAL A 175 3.30 -3.08 -16.28
CA VAL A 175 3.32 -2.18 -17.45
C VAL A 175 4.62 -2.30 -18.24
N ASP A 176 5.66 -2.94 -17.70
CA ASP A 176 6.93 -3.17 -18.40
C ASP A 176 6.79 -4.09 -19.62
N GLN A 177 5.65 -4.78 -19.74
CA GLN A 177 5.31 -5.63 -20.90
C GLN A 177 4.85 -4.81 -22.12
N GLN A 178 4.56 -3.51 -21.96
CA GLN A 178 4.09 -2.66 -23.03
C GLN A 178 5.20 -2.30 -24.03
N GLU A 179 4.85 -2.24 -25.31
CA GLU A 179 5.81 -1.87 -26.35
C GLU A 179 6.26 -0.40 -26.24
N PRO A 180 7.49 -0.06 -26.66
CA PRO A 180 7.98 1.33 -26.62
C PRO A 180 7.07 2.35 -27.32
N GLN A 181 6.34 1.92 -28.36
CA GLN A 181 5.41 2.79 -29.10
C GLN A 181 4.24 3.27 -28.23
N TYR A 182 3.71 2.40 -27.36
CA TYR A 182 2.65 2.76 -26.41
C TYR A 182 3.10 3.92 -25.51
N TRP A 183 4.33 3.85 -24.98
CA TRP A 183 4.87 4.88 -24.09
C TRP A 183 5.12 6.22 -24.79
N LEU A 184 5.49 6.18 -26.07
CA LEU A 184 5.64 7.38 -26.87
C LEU A 184 4.29 8.08 -27.10
N GLU A 185 3.25 7.30 -27.41
CA GLU A 185 1.88 7.80 -27.59
C GLU A 185 1.28 8.36 -26.29
N GLU A 186 1.46 7.65 -25.18
CA GLU A 186 1.04 8.12 -23.85
C GLU A 186 1.76 9.41 -23.45
N THR A 187 3.06 9.51 -23.72
CA THR A 187 3.83 10.74 -23.47
C THR A 187 3.29 11.90 -24.29
N GLN A 188 2.99 11.67 -25.58
CA GLN A 188 2.44 12.70 -26.46
C GLN A 188 1.03 13.14 -26.00
N SER A 189 0.18 12.19 -25.60
CA SER A 189 -1.15 12.46 -25.04
C SER A 189 -1.07 13.35 -23.79
N ILE A 190 -0.19 13.00 -22.84
CA ILE A 190 0.02 13.79 -21.61
C ILE A 190 0.54 15.20 -21.90
N LEU A 191 1.37 15.38 -22.94
CA LEU A 191 1.83 16.71 -23.37
C LEU A 191 0.71 17.55 -23.99
N GLN A 192 -0.23 16.93 -24.72
CA GLN A 192 -1.44 17.61 -25.20
C GLN A 192 -2.33 18.04 -24.04
N GLU A 193 -2.47 17.19 -23.02
CA GLU A 193 -3.21 17.51 -21.79
C GLU A 193 -2.56 18.68 -21.02
N LYS A 194 -1.22 18.73 -20.94
CA LYS A 194 -0.52 19.90 -20.38
C LYS A 194 -0.94 21.19 -21.09
N ASN A 195 -1.02 21.19 -22.42
CA ASN A 195 -1.43 22.37 -23.19
C ASN A 195 -2.89 22.74 -22.92
N PHE A 196 -3.79 21.75 -22.85
CA PHE A 196 -5.19 21.97 -22.47
C PHE A 196 -5.29 22.67 -21.10
N PHE A 197 -4.55 22.19 -20.09
CA PHE A 197 -4.50 22.79 -18.77
C PHE A 197 -3.98 24.23 -18.79
N GLN A 198 -2.94 24.51 -19.59
CA GLN A 198 -2.40 25.85 -19.73
C GLN A 198 -3.44 26.82 -20.30
N GLU A 199 -4.21 26.40 -21.31
CA GLU A 199 -5.25 27.23 -21.89
C GLU A 199 -6.41 27.48 -20.93
N VAL A 200 -6.87 26.45 -20.20
CA VAL A 200 -7.90 26.60 -19.16
C VAL A 200 -7.42 27.57 -18.07
N MET A 201 -6.17 27.43 -17.60
CA MET A 201 -5.60 28.31 -16.58
C MET A 201 -5.49 29.76 -17.08
N LYS A 202 -4.91 30.00 -18.27
CA LYS A 202 -4.81 31.34 -18.86
C LYS A 202 -6.18 32.03 -18.98
N LYS A 203 -7.19 31.30 -19.45
CA LYS A 203 -8.57 31.80 -19.54
C LYS A 203 -9.13 32.16 -18.16
N ALA A 204 -8.98 31.29 -17.17
CA ALA A 204 -9.45 31.53 -15.81
C ALA A 204 -8.80 32.78 -15.20
N LEU A 205 -7.47 32.89 -15.29
CA LEU A 205 -6.70 34.01 -14.76
C LEU A 205 -7.06 35.33 -15.44
N ARG A 206 -7.26 35.33 -16.76
CA ARG A 206 -7.74 36.52 -17.49
C ARG A 206 -9.08 37.04 -16.95
N ILE A 207 -10.01 36.15 -16.58
CA ILE A 207 -11.32 36.52 -16.04
C ILE A 207 -11.22 37.06 -14.59
N TYR A 208 -10.21 36.59 -13.85
CA TYR A 208 -9.91 37.06 -12.50
C TYR A 208 -8.92 38.24 -12.46
N ASN A 209 -8.46 38.74 -13.61
CA ASN A 209 -7.42 39.77 -13.71
C ASN A 209 -6.12 39.39 -12.96
N GLN A 210 -5.74 38.12 -13.06
CA GLN A 210 -4.53 37.56 -12.45
C GLN A 210 -3.50 37.19 -13.52
N SER A 211 -2.23 37.07 -13.13
CA SER A 211 -1.11 36.68 -13.99
C SER A 211 -0.70 35.23 -13.75
N MET A 212 -0.18 34.56 -14.79
CA MET A 212 0.47 33.25 -14.71
C MET A 212 1.71 33.24 -13.80
N SER A 213 2.28 34.41 -13.49
CA SER A 213 3.40 34.54 -12.56
C SER A 213 2.99 34.40 -11.08
N GLY A 214 1.69 34.25 -10.79
CA GLY A 214 1.18 34.00 -9.44
C GLY A 214 1.17 32.52 -9.06
N TYR A 215 0.86 32.26 -7.78
CA TYR A 215 0.62 30.92 -7.28
C TYR A 215 -0.76 30.43 -7.71
N HIS A 216 -0.80 29.49 -8.67
CA HIS A 216 -2.04 28.90 -9.14
C HIS A 216 -1.90 27.40 -9.26
N THR A 217 -3.03 26.72 -9.10
CA THR A 217 -3.12 25.28 -9.26
C THR A 217 -4.44 24.97 -9.93
N ILE A 218 -4.40 24.15 -10.98
CA ILE A 218 -5.60 23.52 -11.53
C ILE A 218 -5.36 22.01 -11.56
N GLN A 219 -6.34 21.25 -11.08
CA GLN A 219 -6.23 19.79 -10.99
C GLN A 219 -7.41 19.16 -11.72
N ARG A 220 -7.19 18.03 -12.38
CA ARG A 220 -8.24 17.20 -12.97
C ARG A 220 -8.19 15.81 -12.36
N ARG A 221 -9.36 15.31 -12.00
CA ARG A 221 -9.60 13.90 -11.69
C ARG A 221 -10.58 13.37 -12.72
N TYR A 222 -10.24 12.29 -13.41
CA TYR A 222 -11.16 11.65 -14.35
C TYR A 222 -10.90 10.16 -14.46
N GLY A 223 -11.91 9.42 -14.89
CA GLY A 223 -11.83 7.97 -15.02
C GLY A 223 -13.18 7.27 -14.87
N CYS A 224 -13.15 5.95 -14.81
CA CYS A 224 -14.34 5.10 -14.85
C CYS A 224 -14.28 4.00 -13.79
N ILE A 225 -15.47 3.53 -13.44
CA ILE A 225 -15.70 2.41 -12.53
C ILE A 225 -16.42 1.32 -13.33
N VAL A 226 -15.94 0.09 -13.22
CA VAL A 226 -16.54 -1.09 -13.85
C VAL A 226 -16.99 -2.09 -12.79
N LEU A 227 -18.14 -2.70 -13.02
CA LEU A 227 -18.65 -3.80 -12.19
C LEU A 227 -17.94 -5.11 -12.53
N PRO A 228 -18.04 -6.13 -11.65
CA PRO A 228 -17.67 -7.50 -12.00
C PRO A 228 -18.32 -7.91 -13.33
N GLY A 229 -17.51 -8.48 -14.23
CA GLY A 229 -17.93 -8.78 -15.61
C GLY A 229 -17.57 -7.71 -16.64
N GLY A 230 -16.97 -6.58 -16.22
CA GLY A 230 -16.41 -5.56 -17.11
C GLY A 230 -17.44 -4.53 -17.61
N TYR A 231 -18.60 -4.46 -16.98
CA TYR A 231 -19.66 -3.52 -17.36
C TYR A 231 -19.39 -2.14 -16.79
N PHE A 232 -19.48 -1.10 -17.63
CA PHE A 232 -19.43 0.29 -17.20
C PHE A 232 -20.49 0.57 -16.13
N ASN A 233 -20.06 1.15 -15.00
CA ASN A 233 -20.93 1.58 -13.91
C ASN A 233 -21.10 3.10 -13.93
N ARG A 234 -19.98 3.81 -13.81
CA ARG A 234 -19.93 5.26 -13.60
C ARG A 234 -18.65 5.84 -14.20
N GLY A 235 -18.73 7.06 -14.70
CA GLY A 235 -17.59 7.88 -15.08
C GLY A 235 -17.57 9.16 -14.26
N PHE A 236 -16.39 9.72 -14.06
CA PHE A 236 -16.19 11.02 -13.40
C PHE A 236 -15.18 11.86 -14.17
N HIS A 237 -15.38 13.17 -14.17
CA HIS A 237 -14.47 14.14 -14.76
C HIS A 237 -14.63 15.49 -14.05
N GLU A 238 -13.67 15.83 -13.21
CA GLU A 238 -13.75 16.89 -12.23
C GLU A 238 -12.51 17.78 -12.32
N LEU A 239 -12.71 19.09 -12.40
CA LEU A 239 -11.66 20.09 -12.35
C LEU A 239 -11.77 20.92 -11.08
N THR A 240 -10.62 21.17 -10.44
CA THR A 240 -10.48 22.10 -9.32
C THR A 240 -9.53 23.23 -9.69
N PHE A 241 -9.76 24.43 -9.14
CA PHE A 241 -8.92 25.61 -9.34
C PHE A 241 -8.61 26.27 -8.00
N GLY A 242 -7.32 26.49 -7.68
CA GLY A 242 -6.90 26.84 -6.32
C GLY A 242 -7.31 25.76 -5.28
N GLY A 243 -7.50 24.53 -5.77
CA GLY A 243 -8.09 23.39 -5.09
C GLY A 243 -9.56 23.53 -4.66
N GLN A 244 -10.27 24.58 -5.08
CA GLN A 244 -11.73 24.69 -4.96
C GLN A 244 -12.41 24.03 -6.16
N ASP A 245 -13.67 23.58 -6.01
CA ASP A 245 -14.43 23.09 -7.17
C ASP A 245 -14.50 24.12 -8.27
N TYR A 246 -14.34 23.65 -9.50
CA TYR A 246 -14.36 24.50 -10.67
C TYR A 246 -15.41 24.05 -11.68
N ILE A 247 -15.19 22.91 -12.36
CA ILE A 247 -16.15 22.34 -13.33
C ILE A 247 -16.18 20.82 -13.15
N ALA A 248 -17.36 20.22 -13.06
CA ALA A 248 -17.53 18.77 -12.92
C ALA A 248 -18.61 18.25 -13.88
N LEU A 249 -18.34 17.10 -14.50
CA LEU A 249 -19.32 16.38 -15.32
C LEU A 249 -20.34 15.72 -14.39
N ASN A 250 -21.64 15.93 -14.65
CA ASN A 250 -22.70 15.33 -13.87
C ASN A 250 -22.86 13.84 -14.20
N GLU A 251 -23.55 13.10 -13.34
CA GLU A 251 -23.75 11.65 -13.48
C GLU A 251 -24.49 11.24 -14.77
N ASP A 252 -25.22 12.18 -15.39
CA ASP A 252 -25.86 11.96 -16.70
C ASP A 252 -24.86 11.89 -17.87
N LEU A 253 -23.58 12.23 -17.62
CA LEU A 253 -22.48 12.33 -18.58
C LEU A 253 -22.78 13.27 -19.75
N ARG A 254 -23.64 14.25 -19.55
CA ARG A 254 -24.11 15.19 -20.57
C ARG A 254 -24.04 16.64 -20.12
N THR A 255 -24.32 16.89 -18.84
CA THR A 255 -24.39 18.23 -18.29
C THR A 255 -23.23 18.49 -17.34
N TRP A 256 -22.91 19.78 -17.14
CA TRP A 256 -21.78 20.21 -16.33
C TRP A 256 -22.25 21.10 -15.18
N THR A 257 -21.72 20.83 -13.98
CA THR A 257 -21.81 21.75 -12.85
C THR A 257 -20.56 22.64 -12.82
N SER A 258 -20.71 23.90 -12.41
CA SER A 258 -19.59 24.85 -12.36
C SER A 258 -19.71 25.83 -11.20
N ALA A 259 -18.58 26.17 -10.56
CA ALA A 259 -18.50 27.12 -9.45
C ALA A 259 -17.60 28.33 -9.80
N GLY A 260 -18.13 29.53 -9.60
CA GLY A 260 -17.43 30.78 -9.91
C GLY A 260 -17.64 31.31 -11.34
N LYS A 261 -17.33 32.60 -11.53
CA LYS A 261 -17.60 33.31 -12.80
C LYS A 261 -16.77 32.79 -13.97
N ALA A 262 -15.52 32.42 -13.72
CA ALA A 262 -14.63 31.91 -14.76
C ALA A 262 -15.06 30.51 -15.22
N ALA A 263 -15.42 29.64 -14.26
CA ALA A 263 -15.92 28.30 -14.55
C ALA A 263 -17.19 28.33 -15.39
N LYS A 264 -18.16 29.20 -15.04
CA LYS A 264 -19.41 29.37 -15.80
C LYS A 264 -19.15 29.72 -17.27
N ARG A 265 -18.17 30.59 -17.54
CA ARG A 265 -17.83 31.00 -18.90
C ARG A 265 -17.16 29.87 -19.68
N ILE A 266 -16.21 29.16 -19.07
CA ILE A 266 -15.55 28.01 -19.70
C ILE A 266 -16.54 26.88 -19.95
N ARG A 267 -17.43 26.60 -18.99
CA ARG A 267 -18.53 25.63 -19.14
C ARG A 267 -19.40 25.94 -20.36
N GLN A 268 -19.82 27.19 -20.55
CA GLN A 268 -20.62 27.60 -21.71
C GLN A 268 -19.87 27.43 -23.05
N GLU A 269 -18.54 27.52 -23.05
CA GLU A 269 -17.73 27.20 -24.24
C GLU A 269 -17.73 25.70 -24.51
N TRP A 270 -17.53 24.88 -23.47
CA TRP A 270 -17.56 23.41 -23.58
C TRP A 270 -18.94 22.89 -24.02
N GLU A 271 -20.02 23.45 -23.48
CA GLU A 271 -21.40 23.13 -23.88
C GLU A 271 -21.65 23.44 -25.35
N ARG A 272 -21.17 24.60 -25.85
CA ARG A 272 -21.27 24.97 -27.27
C ARG A 272 -20.41 24.10 -28.18
N ALA A 273 -19.27 23.64 -27.69
CA ALA A 273 -18.37 22.74 -28.41
C ALA A 273 -18.84 21.27 -28.38
N GLY A 274 -19.83 20.91 -27.55
CA GLY A 274 -20.25 19.53 -27.40
C GLY A 274 -19.25 18.65 -26.64
N PHE A 275 -18.35 19.24 -25.86
CA PHE A 275 -17.23 18.55 -25.19
C PHE A 275 -17.69 17.40 -24.26
N ALA A 276 -18.92 17.46 -23.75
CA ALA A 276 -19.49 16.38 -22.94
C ALA A 276 -19.54 15.04 -23.69
N GLU A 277 -19.79 15.05 -25.00
CA GLU A 277 -19.93 13.82 -25.77
C GLU A 277 -18.57 13.15 -26.05
N GLU A 278 -17.52 13.96 -26.25
CA GLU A 278 -16.13 13.48 -26.35
C GLU A 278 -15.70 12.81 -25.04
N VAL A 279 -15.88 13.50 -23.91
CA VAL A 279 -15.54 12.97 -22.58
C VAL A 279 -16.36 11.71 -22.28
N LYS A 280 -17.65 11.71 -22.61
CA LYS A 280 -18.53 10.54 -22.40
C LYS A 280 -18.09 9.32 -23.22
N THR A 281 -17.64 9.53 -24.46
CA THR A 281 -17.13 8.45 -25.32
C THR A 281 -15.89 7.82 -24.69
N TYR A 282 -14.91 8.64 -24.31
CA TYR A 282 -13.73 8.17 -23.59
C TYR A 282 -14.09 7.40 -22.31
N LEU A 283 -14.98 7.96 -21.48
CA LEU A 283 -15.33 7.36 -20.18
C LEU A 283 -16.04 6.01 -20.30
N LYS A 284 -16.83 5.81 -21.36
CA LYS A 284 -17.61 4.58 -21.56
C LYS A 284 -16.85 3.50 -22.31
N ASP A 285 -15.97 3.89 -23.21
CA ASP A 285 -15.32 2.98 -24.14
C ASP A 285 -13.83 2.85 -23.78
N GLU A 286 -13.00 3.82 -24.16
CA GLU A 286 -11.54 3.77 -24.00
C GLU A 286 -11.09 3.55 -22.55
N CYS A 287 -11.72 4.22 -21.58
CA CYS A 287 -11.39 4.06 -20.16
C CYS A 287 -11.68 2.64 -19.67
N VAL A 288 -12.80 2.05 -20.12
CA VAL A 288 -13.21 0.70 -19.74
C VAL A 288 -12.27 -0.32 -20.37
N GLU A 289 -11.95 -0.16 -21.65
CA GLU A 289 -11.00 -1.00 -22.37
C GLU A 289 -9.61 -0.96 -21.72
N LEU A 290 -9.11 0.24 -21.41
CA LEU A 290 -7.83 0.40 -20.71
C LEU A 290 -7.86 -0.25 -19.34
N LEU A 291 -8.92 -0.05 -18.54
CA LEU A 291 -9.03 -0.67 -17.23
C LEU A 291 -9.02 -2.20 -17.32
N LEU A 292 -9.77 -2.79 -18.25
CA LEU A 292 -9.80 -4.23 -18.44
C LEU A 292 -8.45 -4.78 -18.90
N ALA A 293 -7.74 -4.06 -19.78
CA ALA A 293 -6.39 -4.41 -20.20
C ALA A 293 -5.41 -4.38 -19.01
N GLN A 294 -5.45 -3.34 -18.18
CA GLN A 294 -4.58 -3.25 -17.00
C GLN A 294 -4.87 -4.37 -15.99
N LEU A 295 -6.14 -4.71 -15.75
CA LEU A 295 -6.51 -5.86 -14.90
C LEU A 295 -6.02 -7.19 -15.47
N HIS A 296 -5.93 -7.32 -16.79
CA HIS A 296 -5.39 -8.50 -17.44
C HIS A 296 -3.86 -8.59 -17.29
N TYR A 297 -3.13 -7.53 -17.62
CA TYR A 297 -1.67 -7.51 -17.47
C TYR A 297 -1.22 -7.64 -16.01
N GLY A 298 -1.93 -6.96 -15.11
CA GLY A 298 -1.64 -6.94 -13.68
C GLY A 298 -2.41 -7.97 -12.86
N GLU A 299 -2.93 -9.05 -13.45
CA GLU A 299 -3.81 -10.01 -12.78
C GLU A 299 -3.27 -10.48 -11.42
N GLU A 300 -2.00 -10.87 -11.35
CA GLU A 300 -1.36 -11.37 -10.14
C GLU A 300 -1.23 -10.31 -9.03
N ILE A 301 -1.24 -9.02 -9.37
CA ILE A 301 -1.01 -7.91 -8.45
C ILE A 301 -2.31 -7.20 -8.09
N LEU A 302 -3.15 -6.90 -9.09
CA LEU A 302 -4.36 -6.11 -8.94
C LEU A 302 -5.56 -6.92 -8.45
N LEU A 303 -5.56 -8.24 -8.69
CA LEU A 303 -6.64 -9.13 -8.26
C LEU A 303 -6.27 -9.97 -7.02
N ARG A 304 -5.09 -9.74 -6.44
CA ARG A 304 -4.71 -10.42 -5.20
C ARG A 304 -5.49 -9.88 -4.02
N THR A 305 -5.49 -10.66 -2.96
CA THR A 305 -6.04 -10.22 -1.67
C THR A 305 -5.14 -10.72 -0.57
N ASP A 306 -4.52 -9.78 0.15
CA ASP A 306 -3.58 -10.06 1.22
C ASP A 306 -4.27 -9.76 2.55
N ALA A 307 -4.46 -10.79 3.37
CA ALA A 307 -5.12 -10.67 4.66
C ALA A 307 -4.27 -9.83 5.64
N PRO A 308 -4.89 -8.92 6.41
CA PRO A 308 -4.16 -8.07 7.34
C PRO A 308 -3.55 -8.87 8.49
N LYS A 309 -2.27 -8.60 8.79
CA LYS A 309 -1.64 -9.01 10.04
C LYS A 309 -2.10 -8.07 11.15
N ILE A 310 -2.85 -8.60 12.11
CA ILE A 310 -3.38 -7.78 13.21
C ILE A 310 -2.53 -7.90 14.48
N LEU A 311 -2.31 -6.76 15.12
CA LEU A 311 -1.66 -6.66 16.42
C LEU A 311 -2.45 -5.71 17.33
N VAL A 312 -2.74 -6.13 18.56
CA VAL A 312 -3.30 -5.25 19.60
C VAL A 312 -2.20 -4.91 20.59
N THR A 313 -1.82 -3.64 20.64
CA THR A 313 -0.80 -3.11 21.56
C THR A 313 -1.44 -2.43 22.77
N HIS A 314 -0.74 -2.48 23.90
CA HIS A 314 -1.16 -1.91 25.18
C HIS A 314 -0.09 -0.95 25.68
N LYS A 315 -0.46 0.31 25.93
CA LYS A 315 0.45 1.33 26.46
C LYS A 315 -0.16 2.02 27.67
N VAL A 316 0.53 1.98 28.80
CA VAL A 316 0.16 2.76 30.00
C VAL A 316 0.48 4.23 29.76
N ARG A 317 -0.48 5.11 30.03
CA ARG A 317 -0.34 6.57 29.93
C ARG A 317 0.09 7.17 31.28
N THR A 318 0.51 8.42 31.26
CA THR A 318 0.90 9.17 32.46
C THR A 318 -0.24 9.37 33.47
N ASP A 319 -1.48 9.43 33.00
CA ASP A 319 -2.71 9.53 33.80
C ASP A 319 -3.22 8.17 34.32
N ARG A 320 -2.40 7.11 34.21
CA ARG A 320 -2.71 5.72 34.58
C ARG A 320 -3.85 5.07 33.77
N LYS A 321 -4.35 5.73 32.72
CA LYS A 321 -5.21 5.08 31.73
C LYS A 321 -4.38 4.25 30.76
N ILE A 322 -5.03 3.37 30.03
CA ILE A 322 -4.40 2.51 29.03
C ILE A 322 -4.80 2.99 27.64
N THR A 323 -3.87 3.03 26.71
CA THR A 323 -4.17 3.11 25.28
C THR A 323 -4.07 1.72 24.69
N LEU A 324 -5.20 1.21 24.19
CA LEU A 324 -5.23 0.02 23.34
C LEU A 324 -5.18 0.47 21.88
N ARG A 325 -4.26 -0.08 21.09
CA ARG A 325 -4.18 0.20 19.65
C ARG A 325 -4.21 -1.08 18.85
N CYS A 326 -5.19 -1.17 17.95
CA CYS A 326 -5.36 -2.25 17.00
C CYS A 326 -4.72 -1.83 15.68
N LEU A 327 -3.64 -2.51 15.28
CA LEU A 327 -2.91 -2.26 14.05
C LEU A 327 -3.23 -3.36 13.04
N ALA A 328 -3.60 -2.97 11.84
CA ALA A 328 -3.66 -3.82 10.66
C ALA A 328 -2.48 -3.47 9.74
N LEU A 329 -1.68 -4.48 9.39
CA LEU A 329 -0.45 -4.33 8.61
C LEU A 329 -0.48 -5.26 7.39
N ASN A 330 0.25 -4.88 6.35
CA ASN A 330 0.57 -5.67 5.17
C ASN A 330 -0.66 -6.26 4.46
N PHE A 331 -1.72 -5.47 4.31
CA PHE A 331 -2.95 -5.91 3.65
C PHE A 331 -3.16 -5.25 2.28
N TYR A 332 -3.92 -5.93 1.43
CA TYR A 332 -4.35 -5.44 0.12
C TYR A 332 -5.72 -6.04 -0.22
N PRO A 333 -6.71 -5.27 -0.75
CA PRO A 333 -6.65 -3.85 -1.12
C PRO A 333 -6.73 -2.90 0.08
N ALA A 334 -6.65 -1.58 -0.16
CA ALA A 334 -6.60 -0.55 0.88
C ALA A 334 -7.90 -0.42 1.72
N GLU A 335 -9.04 -0.84 1.17
CA GLU A 335 -10.33 -0.74 1.86
C GLU A 335 -10.37 -1.74 3.03
N ILE A 336 -10.37 -1.21 4.25
CA ILE A 336 -10.42 -1.96 5.50
C ILE A 336 -11.26 -1.19 6.51
N THR A 337 -12.03 -1.89 7.33
CA THR A 337 -12.77 -1.29 8.44
C THR A 337 -12.20 -1.77 9.76
N LEU A 338 -11.85 -0.82 10.63
CA LEU A 338 -11.40 -1.05 12.00
C LEU A 338 -12.37 -0.33 12.94
N THR A 339 -12.96 -1.07 13.88
CA THR A 339 -13.86 -0.49 14.90
C THR A 339 -13.55 -1.02 16.28
N TRP A 340 -13.71 -0.19 17.30
CA TRP A 340 -13.63 -0.60 18.69
C TRP A 340 -15.03 -0.75 19.27
N GLN A 341 -15.26 -1.83 20.00
CA GLN A 341 -16.47 -2.04 20.79
C GLN A 341 -16.11 -2.19 22.26
N ARG A 342 -17.01 -1.73 23.13
CA ARG A 342 -17.00 -2.01 24.57
C ARG A 342 -18.26 -2.77 24.91
N ASP A 343 -18.15 -3.99 25.42
CA ASP A 343 -19.28 -4.88 25.72
C ASP A 343 -20.31 -4.96 24.56
N GLY A 344 -19.81 -5.01 23.32
CA GLY A 344 -20.64 -5.05 22.11
C GLY A 344 -21.15 -3.69 21.60
N SER A 345 -20.91 -2.60 22.31
CA SER A 345 -21.31 -1.24 21.89
C SER A 345 -20.18 -0.51 21.16
N ASN A 346 -20.43 -0.07 19.92
CA ASN A 346 -19.47 0.69 19.12
C ASN A 346 -18.99 1.95 19.85
N GLN A 347 -17.68 2.18 19.85
CA GLN A 347 -17.03 3.36 20.39
C GLN A 347 -16.63 4.28 19.23
N THR A 348 -17.11 5.53 19.24
CA THR A 348 -16.81 6.53 18.19
C THR A 348 -16.23 7.83 18.75
N LEU A 349 -16.51 8.18 20.01
CA LEU A 349 -16.14 9.47 20.61
C LEU A 349 -14.69 9.54 21.11
N ASP A 350 -14.10 8.41 21.52
CA ASP A 350 -12.74 8.34 22.09
C ASP A 350 -11.81 7.42 21.28
N VAL A 351 -12.11 7.25 19.99
CA VAL A 351 -11.30 6.42 19.08
C VAL A 351 -10.48 7.30 18.16
N GLU A 352 -9.17 7.21 18.30
CA GLU A 352 -8.22 7.77 17.34
C GLU A 352 -8.11 6.79 16.17
N LEU A 353 -8.80 7.10 15.07
CA LEU A 353 -8.73 6.34 13.82
C LEU A 353 -7.80 7.04 12.84
N VAL A 354 -6.74 6.35 12.44
CA VAL A 354 -5.83 6.84 11.42
C VAL A 354 -6.24 6.36 10.03
N ASP A 355 -6.00 7.20 9.04
CA ASP A 355 -6.27 6.90 7.63
C ASP A 355 -5.39 5.75 7.13
N THR A 356 -5.88 5.02 6.12
CA THR A 356 -5.10 3.93 5.53
C THR A 356 -3.89 4.52 4.80
N ARG A 357 -2.70 3.96 5.05
CA ARG A 357 -1.43 4.46 4.49
C ARG A 357 -0.75 3.38 3.67
N PRO A 358 -0.12 3.71 2.53
CA PRO A 358 0.73 2.78 1.81
C PRO A 358 2.00 2.50 2.62
N THR A 359 2.50 1.27 2.54
CA THR A 359 3.77 0.85 3.15
C THR A 359 4.96 1.07 2.19
N GLY A 360 4.69 1.18 0.88
CA GLY A 360 5.70 1.35 -0.18
C GLY A 360 6.04 0.07 -0.95
N ASP A 361 5.63 -1.09 -0.43
CA ASP A 361 5.75 -2.41 -1.07
C ASP A 361 4.47 -2.85 -1.82
N GLY A 362 3.54 -1.90 -2.03
CA GLY A 362 2.22 -2.17 -2.61
C GLY A 362 1.19 -2.71 -1.61
N THR A 363 1.52 -2.78 -0.31
CA THR A 363 0.56 -3.09 0.76
C THR A 363 0.17 -1.85 1.57
N PHE A 364 -0.81 -2.01 2.45
CA PHE A 364 -1.35 -0.95 3.28
C PHE A 364 -1.24 -1.26 4.77
N GLN A 365 -1.30 -0.19 5.57
CA GLN A 365 -1.38 -0.23 7.01
C GLN A 365 -2.44 0.76 7.54
N LYS A 366 -3.10 0.41 8.64
CA LYS A 366 -4.09 1.24 9.33
C LYS A 366 -4.13 0.89 10.80
N TRP A 367 -4.48 1.84 11.66
CA TRP A 367 -4.72 1.53 13.06
C TRP A 367 -5.84 2.36 13.67
N ALA A 368 -6.43 1.81 14.73
CA ALA A 368 -7.43 2.46 15.56
C ALA A 368 -7.00 2.33 17.03
N ALA A 369 -6.95 3.43 17.78
CA ALA A 369 -6.60 3.44 19.18
C ALA A 369 -7.74 3.98 20.05
N VAL A 370 -7.90 3.41 21.25
CA VAL A 370 -8.90 3.84 22.23
C VAL A 370 -8.23 3.98 23.60
N VAL A 371 -8.64 5.00 24.35
CA VAL A 371 -8.21 5.18 25.74
C VAL A 371 -9.20 4.49 26.66
N VAL A 372 -8.72 3.57 27.48
CA VAL A 372 -9.54 2.73 28.36
C VAL A 372 -9.10 2.86 29.82
N PRO A 373 -10.04 2.72 30.79
CA PRO A 373 -9.68 2.60 32.20
C PRO A 373 -8.81 1.36 32.45
N SER A 374 -7.84 1.47 33.35
CA SER A 374 -7.04 0.31 33.75
C SER A 374 -7.91 -0.75 34.44
N GLY A 375 -7.73 -2.01 34.07
CA GLY A 375 -8.53 -3.15 34.53
C GLY A 375 -9.79 -3.41 33.70
N GLU A 376 -10.12 -2.54 32.74
CA GLU A 376 -11.28 -2.71 31.86
C GLU A 376 -10.87 -3.16 30.44
N GLU A 377 -9.59 -3.44 30.19
CA GLU A 377 -9.05 -3.70 28.85
C GLU A 377 -9.76 -4.86 28.14
N GLN A 378 -10.15 -5.90 28.88
CA GLN A 378 -10.81 -7.10 28.35
C GLN A 378 -12.26 -6.87 27.89
N ARG A 379 -12.87 -5.74 28.29
CA ARG A 379 -14.21 -5.32 27.83
C ARG A 379 -14.17 -4.73 26.43
N TYR A 380 -12.98 -4.38 25.94
CA TYR A 380 -12.78 -3.75 24.64
C TYR A 380 -12.34 -4.77 23.59
N THR A 381 -13.03 -4.77 22.46
CA THR A 381 -12.73 -5.63 21.31
C THR A 381 -12.51 -4.79 20.06
N CYS A 382 -11.45 -5.09 19.31
CA CYS A 382 -11.22 -4.55 17.98
C CYS A 382 -11.86 -5.47 16.95
N HIS A 383 -12.72 -4.92 16.11
CA HIS A 383 -13.35 -5.62 14.99
C HIS A 383 -12.71 -5.18 13.68
N VAL A 384 -12.27 -6.16 12.91
CA VAL A 384 -11.58 -5.95 11.64
C VAL A 384 -12.36 -6.61 10.51
N HIS A 385 -12.72 -5.82 9.51
CA HIS A 385 -13.34 -6.32 8.29
C HIS A 385 -12.47 -5.94 7.09
N HIS A 386 -12.10 -6.95 6.31
CA HIS A 386 -11.27 -6.84 5.11
C HIS A 386 -11.62 -7.99 4.16
N GLU A 387 -11.56 -7.76 2.84
CA GLU A 387 -11.91 -8.78 1.84
C GLU A 387 -10.99 -10.02 1.91
N GLY A 388 -9.74 -9.84 2.35
CA GLY A 388 -8.77 -10.93 2.51
C GLY A 388 -9.05 -11.84 3.70
N LEU A 389 -9.98 -11.47 4.58
CA LEU A 389 -10.37 -12.28 5.72
C LEU A 389 -11.58 -13.17 5.36
N PRO A 390 -11.55 -14.48 5.64
CA PRO A 390 -12.69 -15.36 5.39
C PRO A 390 -13.91 -14.96 6.22
N GLU A 391 -13.67 -14.47 7.44
CA GLU A 391 -14.66 -13.92 8.36
C GLU A 391 -14.10 -12.69 9.09
N PRO A 392 -14.93 -11.72 9.50
CA PRO A 392 -14.47 -10.59 10.29
C PRO A 392 -13.78 -11.04 11.58
N LEU A 393 -12.63 -10.45 11.89
CA LEU A 393 -11.88 -10.78 13.11
C LEU A 393 -12.37 -9.92 14.27
N THR A 394 -12.45 -10.54 15.45
CA THR A 394 -12.72 -9.86 16.73
C THR A 394 -11.58 -10.17 17.70
N LEU A 395 -10.83 -9.15 18.08
CA LEU A 395 -9.57 -9.29 18.82
C LEU A 395 -9.62 -8.53 20.14
N ARG A 396 -9.09 -9.13 21.19
CA ARG A 396 -8.83 -8.48 22.48
C ARG A 396 -7.34 -8.25 22.64
N TRP A 397 -6.98 -7.38 23.58
CA TRP A 397 -5.59 -7.30 24.02
C TRP A 397 -5.24 -8.55 24.84
N GLU A 398 -4.18 -9.24 24.43
CA GLU A 398 -3.58 -10.34 25.20
C GLU A 398 -2.34 -9.84 25.95
N PRO A 399 -2.24 -10.09 27.27
CA PRO A 399 -1.03 -9.79 28.02
C PRO A 399 0.14 -10.63 27.48
N PRO A 400 1.37 -10.09 27.43
CA PRO A 400 2.54 -10.90 27.06
C PRO A 400 2.62 -12.12 27.99
N GLN A 401 2.72 -13.32 27.39
CA GLN A 401 2.86 -14.54 28.17
C GLN A 401 4.16 -14.44 28.99
N PRO A 402 4.14 -14.78 30.30
CA PRO A 402 5.36 -14.85 31.06
C PRO A 402 6.28 -15.86 30.38
N SER A 403 7.48 -15.42 29.99
CA SER A 403 8.52 -16.31 29.50
C SER A 403 8.76 -17.35 30.59
N VAL A 404 8.26 -18.57 30.41
CA VAL A 404 8.58 -19.68 31.29
C VAL A 404 10.10 -19.84 31.19
N PRO A 405 10.89 -19.59 32.25
CA PRO A 405 12.31 -19.86 32.18
C PRO A 405 12.44 -21.36 32.03
N ILE A 406 12.86 -21.82 30.85
CA ILE A 406 13.30 -23.20 30.65
C ILE A 406 14.62 -23.34 31.41
N MET A 407 14.54 -23.48 32.74
CA MET A 407 15.63 -24.00 33.56
C MET A 407 15.70 -25.52 33.34
N PRO A 408 16.91 -26.10 33.27
CA PRO A 408 17.13 -27.33 32.53
C PRO A 408 16.66 -28.56 33.32
N ILE A 409 15.71 -29.30 32.73
CA ILE A 409 15.35 -30.68 33.12
C ILE A 409 16.48 -31.65 32.66
N VAL A 410 17.76 -31.28 32.82
CA VAL A 410 18.90 -32.05 32.29
C VAL A 410 19.88 -32.49 33.39
N THR A 411 19.75 -32.03 34.65
CA THR A 411 20.60 -32.54 35.74
C THR A 411 20.19 -33.92 36.26
N GLY A 412 18.91 -34.30 36.13
CA GLY A 412 18.40 -35.62 36.53
C GLY A 412 18.91 -36.80 35.69
N PRO A 413 18.79 -36.78 34.34
CA PRO A 413 19.15 -37.94 33.53
C PRO A 413 20.66 -38.18 33.40
N VAL A 414 21.49 -37.14 33.49
CA VAL A 414 22.97 -37.27 33.38
C VAL A 414 23.54 -37.98 34.60
N LEU A 415 23.07 -37.67 35.81
CA LEU A 415 23.47 -38.38 37.04
C LEU A 415 23.05 -39.86 37.02
N GLY A 416 21.86 -40.15 36.49
CA GLY A 416 21.37 -41.53 36.32
C GLY A 416 22.24 -42.37 35.38
N ALA A 417 22.64 -41.80 34.22
CA ALA A 417 23.47 -42.51 33.26
C ALA A 417 24.90 -42.79 33.76
N VAL A 418 25.50 -41.85 34.51
CA VAL A 418 26.84 -42.02 35.10
C VAL A 418 26.86 -43.13 36.15
N LEU A 419 25.82 -43.20 37.00
CA LEU A 419 25.72 -44.25 38.02
C LEU A 419 25.53 -45.65 37.38
N ILE A 420 24.73 -45.76 36.32
CA ILE A 420 24.54 -47.03 35.61
C ILE A 420 25.85 -47.45 34.91
N GLY A 421 26.55 -46.50 34.27
CA GLY A 421 27.84 -46.76 33.63
C GLY A 421 28.92 -47.25 34.60
N ALA A 422 28.98 -46.68 35.81
CA ALA A 422 29.90 -47.09 36.86
C ALA A 422 29.61 -48.52 37.39
N VAL A 423 28.33 -48.89 37.51
CA VAL A 423 27.93 -50.24 37.94
C VAL A 423 28.28 -51.28 36.88
N VAL A 424 28.00 -50.99 35.60
CA VAL A 424 28.31 -51.91 34.49
C VAL A 424 29.81 -52.11 34.33
N THR A 425 30.62 -51.05 34.42
CA THR A 425 32.09 -51.15 34.35
C THR A 425 32.67 -51.94 35.53
N SER A 426 32.17 -51.73 36.75
CA SER A 426 32.58 -52.51 37.93
C SER A 426 32.22 -54.01 37.80
N LEU A 427 31.03 -54.33 37.29
CA LEU A 427 30.61 -55.71 37.04
C LEU A 427 31.43 -56.39 35.93
N MET A 428 31.77 -55.66 34.86
CA MET A 428 32.64 -56.18 33.80
C MET A 428 34.07 -56.41 34.29
N TRP A 429 34.60 -55.52 35.13
CA TRP A 429 35.94 -55.69 35.70
C TRP A 429 35.99 -56.89 36.65
N LYS A 430 34.94 -57.08 37.47
CA LYS A 430 34.79 -58.25 38.36
C LYS A 430 34.57 -59.57 37.61
N ARG A 431 34.05 -59.53 36.37
CA ARG A 431 33.97 -60.69 35.47
C ARG A 431 35.29 -60.98 34.76
N ARG A 432 36.06 -59.96 34.38
CA ARG A 432 37.39 -60.12 33.74
C ARG A 432 38.45 -60.67 34.69
N THR A 433 38.43 -60.30 35.98
CA THR A 433 39.34 -60.87 36.98
C THR A 433 39.04 -62.34 37.31
N LYS A 434 37.79 -62.80 37.10
CA LYS A 434 37.44 -64.24 37.19
C LYS A 434 37.80 -65.03 35.93
N ALA A 435 37.88 -64.38 34.76
CA ALA A 435 38.19 -65.05 33.49
C ALA A 435 39.70 -65.21 33.22
N GLN A 436 40.56 -64.39 33.85
CA GLN A 436 42.02 -64.48 33.72
C GLN A 436 42.70 -65.53 34.64
N ALA A 437 41.94 -66.24 35.48
CA ALA A 437 42.47 -67.34 36.31
C ALA A 437 42.46 -68.72 35.60
N THR A 438 41.89 -68.83 34.39
CA THR A 438 41.74 -70.11 33.67
C THR A 438 41.92 -69.92 32.16
N SER A 439 43.13 -69.61 31.69
CA SER A 439 43.52 -69.89 30.29
C SER A 439 45.03 -69.65 30.08
N SER A 440 45.87 -70.36 30.83
CA SER A 440 47.22 -70.69 30.37
C SER A 440 47.15 -72.09 29.75
N LYS A 441 47.24 -72.17 28.42
CA LYS A 441 47.93 -73.22 27.64
C LYS A 441 47.55 -73.13 26.16
N THR A 442 48.61 -73.08 25.33
CA THR A 442 48.73 -73.57 23.93
C THR A 442 47.84 -72.92 22.85
N GLY A 443 48.27 -72.53 21.65
CA GLY A 443 49.51 -72.65 20.88
C GLY A 443 49.22 -72.10 19.45
N ILE A 444 50.25 -71.56 18.81
CA ILE A 444 50.35 -70.87 17.48
C ILE A 444 50.40 -71.94 16.33
N PRO A 445 50.46 -71.69 14.98
CA PRO A 445 50.25 -70.50 14.08
C PRO A 445 49.34 -70.74 12.83
N GLY A 446 49.07 -69.67 12.05
CA GLY A 446 48.91 -69.83 10.59
C GLY A 446 48.52 -68.58 9.76
N ALA A 447 49.49 -68.07 8.99
CA ALA A 447 49.40 -67.47 7.64
C ALA A 447 48.94 -65.99 7.39
N LEU A 448 49.99 -65.18 7.11
CA LEU A 448 50.21 -64.05 6.17
C LEU A 448 49.22 -63.76 5.03
N ILE A 449 48.94 -62.45 4.77
CA ILE A 449 48.73 -61.78 3.44
C ILE A 449 49.15 -60.26 3.57
N PRO A 450 49.66 -59.58 2.50
CA PRO A 450 50.57 -58.42 2.59
C PRO A 450 49.98 -57.00 2.27
N GLN A 451 50.92 -56.03 2.28
CA GLN A 451 50.90 -54.54 2.28
C GLN A 451 50.06 -53.75 1.23
N GLU A 452 49.51 -52.61 1.72
CA GLU A 452 49.47 -51.19 1.23
C GLU A 452 49.67 -50.77 -0.26
N PRO A 453 49.29 -49.53 -0.72
CA PRO A 453 49.01 -48.29 0.05
C PRO A 453 47.82 -47.38 -0.41
N GLY A 454 47.43 -46.49 0.50
CA GLY A 454 47.39 -45.02 0.32
C GLY A 454 46.53 -44.38 -0.78
N GLY A 455 45.34 -43.88 -0.39
CA GLY A 455 44.57 -42.90 -1.16
C GLY A 455 43.86 -41.92 -0.23
N GLY A 456 44.46 -40.75 -0.01
CA GLY A 456 43.85 -39.64 0.74
C GLY A 456 42.92 -38.80 -0.13
N LYS A 457 41.73 -38.49 0.39
CA LYS A 457 40.86 -37.38 -0.05
C LYS A 457 40.21 -36.72 1.18
N GLU A 458 40.78 -35.57 1.51
CA GLU A 458 40.13 -34.27 1.72
C GLU A 458 38.65 -34.22 2.15
N ILE A 459 38.38 -33.59 3.30
CA ILE A 459 37.21 -32.71 3.48
C ILE A 459 37.67 -31.45 4.23
N ARG A 460 37.65 -30.33 3.51
CA ARG A 460 37.90 -28.97 3.96
C ARG A 460 36.60 -28.38 4.50
N MET A 461 36.67 -27.76 5.68
CA MET A 461 35.64 -26.91 6.26
C MET A 461 35.70 -25.55 5.58
N ASP A 462 34.57 -25.04 5.09
CA ASP A 462 34.40 -23.62 4.82
C ASP A 462 33.29 -23.06 5.69
N VAL A 463 33.66 -21.95 6.33
CA VAL A 463 32.93 -21.11 7.27
C VAL A 463 32.27 -20.01 6.45
N PHE A 464 30.97 -19.79 6.61
CA PHE A 464 30.29 -18.60 6.10
C PHE A 464 30.42 -17.47 7.12
N SER A 465 30.91 -16.33 6.65
CA SER A 465 30.60 -14.98 7.14
C SER A 465 29.98 -14.21 5.99
#